data_AF-A0A3D0D1A2-F1
#
_entry.id   AF-A0A3D0D1A2-F1
#
_cell.length_a   1.000
_cell.length_b   1.000
_cell.length_c   1.000
_cell.angle_alpha   90.00
_cell.angle_beta   90.00
_cell.angle_gamma   90.00
#
_symmetry.space_group_name_H-M   'P 1'
#
loop_
_entity.id
_entity.type
_entity.pdbx_description
1 polymer ?
#
loop_
_entity_poly.entity_id
_entity_poly.type
_entity_poly.pdbx_seq_one_letter_code
_entity_poly.pdbx_strand_id
1 'polypeptide(L)'
;MSQASPQTAIDPITLEIQWQRLIAIMDEIDNATVRTSFSTIVGESRDFACILVDQDGSSLCQSSFSPPDFCVILPRTTRILLQKFPVTTLQEGDVLVTNDPWLAAGHLPDYVVITPVFWQGKVVAFMGTIAHVSDVGGHRGDIEGYDVYSEGLRLPPCKLYKAGQPDELIF
;
A
#
# COMPACT_ATOMS: atom_id res chain seq x y z
N MET A 1 20.92 39.52 -5.35
CA MET A 1 19.59 38.94 -5.64
C MET A 1 19.78 37.88 -6.70
N SER A 2 19.90 36.61 -6.27
CA SER A 2 20.12 35.47 -7.18
C SER A 2 18.79 35.11 -7.83
N GLN A 3 18.69 35.23 -9.15
CA GLN A 3 17.54 34.76 -9.90
C GLN A 3 17.50 33.22 -9.83
N ALA A 4 16.41 32.68 -9.30
CA ALA A 4 16.13 31.25 -9.37
C ALA A 4 15.94 30.87 -10.84
N SER A 5 16.67 29.85 -11.30
CA SER A 5 16.51 29.29 -12.63
C SER A 5 15.07 28.79 -12.81
N PRO A 6 14.41 29.01 -13.97
CA PRO A 6 13.06 28.51 -14.19
C PRO A 6 13.11 26.99 -14.15
N GLN A 7 12.35 26.42 -13.22
CA GLN A 7 12.06 24.99 -13.14
C GLN A 7 11.49 24.60 -14.52
N THR A 8 12.23 23.82 -15.30
CA THR A 8 11.81 23.41 -16.65
C THR A 8 10.48 22.69 -16.54
N ALA A 9 9.40 23.35 -16.98
CA ALA A 9 8.07 22.77 -17.03
C ALA A 9 8.11 21.52 -17.91
N ILE A 10 7.57 20.41 -17.42
CA ILE A 10 7.42 19.18 -18.19
C ILE A 10 6.47 19.48 -19.35
N ASP A 11 6.88 19.13 -20.57
CA ASP A 11 6.03 19.24 -21.77
C ASP A 11 4.69 18.50 -21.54
N PRO A 12 3.52 19.13 -21.81
CA PRO A 12 2.22 18.52 -21.51
C PRO A 12 1.98 17.17 -22.18
N ILE A 13 2.51 16.96 -23.39
CA ILE A 13 2.38 15.68 -24.11
C ILE A 13 3.19 14.61 -23.37
N THR A 14 4.42 14.93 -23.00
CA THR A 14 5.29 14.06 -22.20
C THR A 14 4.66 13.75 -20.85
N LEU A 15 4.09 14.75 -20.16
CA LEU A 15 3.40 14.56 -18.89
C LEU A 15 2.26 13.54 -19.03
N GLU A 16 1.38 13.71 -20.02
CA GLU A 16 0.26 12.81 -20.25
C GLU A 16 0.73 11.38 -20.57
N ILE A 17 1.75 11.23 -21.42
CA ILE A 17 2.33 9.92 -21.72
C ILE A 17 2.87 9.24 -20.46
N GLN A 18 3.60 9.96 -19.60
CA GLN A 18 4.11 9.36 -18.36
C GLN A 18 2.96 9.06 -17.38
N TRP A 19 1.96 9.93 -17.28
CA TRP A 19 0.81 9.72 -16.40
C TRP A 19 0.01 8.47 -16.77
N GLN A 20 -0.32 8.31 -18.06
CA GLN A 20 -1.01 7.11 -18.56
C GLN A 20 -0.17 5.85 -18.36
N ARG A 21 1.16 5.93 -18.46
CA ARG A 21 2.04 4.79 -18.16
C ARG A 21 1.97 4.39 -16.69
N LEU A 22 1.93 5.35 -15.75
CA LEU A 22 1.79 5.04 -14.33
C LEU A 22 0.45 4.38 -14.03
N ILE A 23 -0.65 4.88 -14.62
CA ILE A 23 -1.97 4.26 -14.51
C ILE A 23 -1.95 2.83 -15.07
N ALA A 24 -1.38 2.63 -16.26
CA ALA A 24 -1.29 1.30 -16.87
C ALA A 24 -0.48 0.30 -16.02
N ILE A 25 0.58 0.76 -15.33
CA ILE A 25 1.32 -0.09 -14.39
C ILE A 25 0.44 -0.47 -13.19
N MET A 26 -0.33 0.47 -12.63
CA MET A 26 -1.24 0.17 -11.52
C MET A 26 -2.38 -0.77 -11.94
N ASP A 27 -2.91 -0.62 -13.15
CA ASP A 27 -3.92 -1.52 -13.71
C ASP A 27 -3.37 -2.94 -13.94
N GLU A 28 -2.11 -3.08 -14.33
CA GLU A 28 -1.48 -4.41 -14.43
C GLU A 28 -1.30 -5.06 -13.05
N ILE A 29 -0.93 -4.29 -12.02
CA ILE A 29 -0.82 -4.80 -10.65
C ILE A 29 -2.20 -5.22 -10.12
N ASP A 30 -3.25 -4.44 -10.39
CA ASP A 30 -4.63 -4.78 -10.06
C ASP A 30 -5.05 -6.10 -10.71
N ASN A 31 -4.85 -6.22 -12.03
CA ASN A 31 -5.17 -7.44 -12.77
C ASN A 31 -4.37 -8.66 -12.27
N ALA A 32 -3.08 -8.47 -11.96
CA ALA A 32 -2.26 -9.53 -11.37
C ALA A 32 -2.79 -9.95 -10.00
N THR A 33 -3.21 -8.99 -9.17
CA THR A 33 -3.79 -9.24 -7.83
C THR A 33 -5.08 -10.06 -7.94
N VAL A 34 -6.01 -9.67 -8.81
CA VAL A 34 -7.25 -10.41 -9.07
C VAL A 34 -6.95 -11.83 -9.54
N ARG A 35 -6.06 -11.99 -10.52
CA ARG A 35 -5.77 -13.30 -11.15
C ARG A 35 -4.99 -14.26 -10.28
N THR A 36 -4.31 -13.77 -9.24
CA THR A 36 -3.52 -14.58 -8.31
C THR A 36 -4.21 -14.77 -6.97
N SER A 37 -5.32 -14.07 -6.72
CA SER A 37 -6.11 -14.24 -5.51
C SER A 37 -6.94 -15.53 -5.56
N PHE A 38 -6.88 -16.30 -4.48
CA PHE A 38 -7.84 -17.37 -4.19
C PHE A 38 -9.12 -16.86 -3.48
N SER A 39 -9.07 -15.64 -2.92
CA SER A 39 -10.19 -15.04 -2.20
C SER A 39 -11.20 -14.47 -3.18
N THR A 40 -12.47 -14.85 -3.04
CA THR A 40 -13.59 -14.26 -3.81
C THR A 40 -13.81 -12.79 -3.49
N ILE A 41 -13.42 -12.33 -2.30
CA ILE A 41 -13.50 -10.93 -1.89
C ILE A 41 -12.61 -10.05 -2.78
N VAL A 42 -11.40 -10.52 -3.07
CA VAL A 42 -10.45 -9.82 -3.96
C VAL A 42 -10.72 -10.15 -5.43
N GLY A 43 -10.93 -11.44 -5.75
CA GLY A 43 -11.02 -11.94 -7.12
C GLY A 43 -12.35 -11.60 -7.83
N GLU A 44 -13.46 -11.54 -7.08
CA GLU A 44 -14.79 -11.30 -7.64
C GLU A 44 -15.37 -9.96 -7.16
N SER A 45 -15.37 -9.72 -5.84
CA SER A 45 -15.94 -8.50 -5.25
C SER A 45 -15.05 -7.26 -5.40
N ARG A 46 -13.74 -7.47 -5.65
CA ARG A 46 -12.71 -6.43 -5.79
C ARG A 46 -12.62 -5.49 -4.59
N ASP A 47 -12.71 -6.04 -3.38
CA ASP A 47 -12.50 -5.28 -2.15
C ASP A 47 -11.01 -5.14 -1.82
N PHE A 48 -10.31 -4.41 -2.69
CA PHE A 48 -8.90 -4.07 -2.57
C PHE A 48 -8.56 -2.86 -3.45
N ALA A 49 -7.42 -2.22 -3.22
CA ALA A 49 -6.90 -1.16 -4.09
C ALA A 49 -5.39 -1.28 -4.28
N CYS A 50 -4.90 -0.81 -5.43
CA CYS A 50 -3.49 -0.70 -5.76
C CYS A 50 -3.14 0.76 -6.05
N ILE A 51 -2.20 1.32 -5.29
CA ILE A 51 -1.92 2.75 -5.28
C ILE A 51 -0.42 2.97 -5.30
N LEU A 52 0.04 3.79 -6.24
CA LEU A 52 1.38 4.34 -6.28
C LEU A 52 1.42 5.59 -5.41
N VAL A 53 2.35 5.60 -4.47
CA VAL A 53 2.61 6.75 -3.59
C VAL A 53 4.04 7.24 -3.77
N ASP A 54 4.25 8.54 -3.62
CA ASP A 54 5.60 9.12 -3.69
C ASP A 54 6.45 8.74 -2.47
N GLN A 55 7.72 9.16 -2.49
CA GLN A 55 8.67 8.94 -1.41
C GLN A 55 8.23 9.51 -0.04
N ASP A 56 7.33 10.50 -0.04
CA ASP A 56 6.81 11.17 1.16
C ASP A 56 5.47 10.58 1.62
N GLY A 57 4.94 9.59 0.88
CA GLY A 57 3.68 8.91 1.16
C GLY A 57 2.43 9.65 0.66
N SER A 58 2.58 10.59 -0.27
CA SER A 58 1.45 11.22 -0.97
C SER A 58 0.97 10.35 -2.13
N SER A 59 -0.33 10.33 -2.40
CA SER A 59 -0.88 9.60 -3.55
C SER A 59 -0.39 10.21 -4.86
N LEU A 60 0.10 9.37 -5.78
CA LEU A 60 0.44 9.75 -7.14
C LEU A 60 -0.61 9.25 -8.13
N CYS A 61 -0.87 7.95 -8.17
CA CYS A 61 -1.90 7.35 -9.00
C CYS A 61 -2.42 6.05 -8.38
N GLN A 62 -3.52 5.55 -8.89
CA GLN A 62 -4.17 4.33 -8.46
C GLN A 62 -4.64 3.53 -9.67
N SER A 63 -4.93 2.25 -9.47
CA SER A 63 -5.60 1.47 -10.51
C SER A 63 -7.00 2.03 -10.77
N SER A 64 -7.47 1.86 -12.00
CA SER A 64 -8.75 2.36 -12.50
C SER A 64 -9.96 1.79 -11.74
N PHE A 65 -9.81 0.64 -11.08
CA PHE A 65 -10.87 -0.03 -10.33
C PHE A 65 -10.72 0.11 -8.80
N SER A 66 -9.70 0.83 -8.31
CA SER A 66 -9.47 1.02 -6.88
C SER A 66 -10.64 1.76 -6.21
N PRO A 67 -11.24 1.20 -5.14
CA PRO A 67 -12.28 1.87 -4.37
C PRO A 67 -11.81 3.21 -3.77
N PRO A 68 -12.65 4.26 -3.76
CA PRO A 68 -12.26 5.58 -3.27
C PRO A 68 -11.78 5.61 -1.81
N ASP A 69 -12.34 4.78 -0.94
CA ASP A 69 -11.98 4.77 0.49
C ASP A 69 -10.51 4.37 0.69
N PHE A 70 -10.11 3.30 0.04
CA PHE A 70 -8.73 2.80 0.03
C PHE A 70 -7.74 3.78 -0.61
N CYS A 71 -8.17 4.56 -1.61
CA CYS A 71 -7.36 5.61 -2.23
C CYS A 71 -6.96 6.71 -1.24
N VAL A 72 -7.74 6.90 -0.17
CA VAL A 72 -7.45 7.86 0.89
C VAL A 72 -6.69 7.20 2.04
N ILE A 73 -7.06 5.98 2.42
CA ILE A 73 -6.50 5.26 3.57
C ILE A 73 -5.05 4.85 3.33
N LEU A 74 -4.72 4.30 2.15
CA LEU A 74 -3.38 3.77 1.91
C LEU A 74 -2.30 4.85 1.99
N PRO A 75 -2.40 6.02 1.32
CA PRO A 75 -1.39 7.08 1.45
C PRO A 75 -1.25 7.60 2.88
N ARG A 76 -2.36 7.68 3.63
CA ARG A 76 -2.31 8.03 5.06
C ARG A 76 -1.54 7.00 5.87
N THR A 77 -1.83 5.72 5.65
CA THR A 77 -1.16 4.61 6.34
C THR A 77 0.32 4.56 5.97
N THR A 78 0.68 4.79 4.70
CA THR A 78 2.08 4.93 4.26
C THR A 78 2.81 5.98 5.06
N ARG A 79 2.26 7.19 5.19
CA ARG A 79 2.90 8.26 5.99
C ARG A 79 3.13 7.84 7.45
N ILE A 80 2.21 7.08 8.04
CA ILE A 80 2.37 6.53 9.39
C ILE A 80 3.48 5.47 9.44
N LEU A 81 3.51 4.55 8.47
CA LEU A 81 4.57 3.55 8.36
C LEU A 81 5.95 4.21 8.22
N LEU A 82 6.06 5.29 7.45
CA LEU A 82 7.32 6.03 7.25
C LEU A 82 7.78 6.81 8.49
N GLN A 83 6.89 7.14 9.42
CA GLN A 83 7.30 7.67 10.73
C GLN A 83 8.04 6.61 11.56
N LYS A 84 7.64 5.34 11.43
CA LYS A 84 8.28 4.22 12.14
C LYS A 84 9.47 3.63 11.39
N PHE A 85 9.41 3.62 10.07
CA PHE A 85 10.45 3.13 9.17
C PHE A 85 10.86 4.26 8.22
N PRO A 86 11.72 5.19 8.67
CA PRO A 86 12.15 6.31 7.83
C PRO A 86 12.71 5.81 6.51
N VAL A 87 12.42 6.52 5.42
CA VAL A 87 12.78 6.15 4.04
C VAL A 87 14.27 5.77 3.90
N THR A 88 15.14 6.47 4.62
CA THR A 88 16.60 6.26 4.63
C THR A 88 17.05 4.95 5.28
N THR A 89 16.17 4.28 6.02
CA THR A 89 16.44 3.00 6.71
C THR A 89 15.95 1.79 5.92
N LEU A 90 15.18 2.02 4.86
CA LEU A 90 14.63 0.96 4.02
C LEU A 90 15.68 0.40 3.08
N GLN A 91 15.57 -0.88 2.81
CA GLN A 91 16.41 -1.63 1.88
C GLN A 91 15.57 -2.21 0.76
N GLU A 92 16.20 -2.44 -0.40
CA GLU A 92 15.55 -3.10 -1.52
C GLU A 92 15.06 -4.51 -1.11
N GLY A 93 13.81 -4.83 -1.43
CA GLY A 93 13.15 -6.06 -1.00
C GLY A 93 12.53 -6.01 0.41
N ASP A 94 12.61 -4.89 1.14
CA ASP A 94 11.74 -4.71 2.30
C ASP A 94 10.26 -4.66 1.86
N VAL A 95 9.36 -5.17 2.71
CA VAL A 95 7.91 -5.03 2.53
C VAL A 95 7.32 -4.67 3.88
N LEU A 96 6.61 -3.53 3.97
CA LEU A 96 5.98 -3.08 5.21
C LEU A 96 4.51 -3.48 5.23
N VAL A 97 4.00 -3.81 6.41
CA VAL A 97 2.60 -4.21 6.59
C VAL A 97 2.02 -3.69 7.89
N THR A 98 0.72 -3.43 7.90
CA THR A 98 -0.10 -3.22 9.09
C THR A 98 -1.57 -3.49 8.76
N ASN A 99 -2.32 -4.05 9.72
CA ASN A 99 -3.79 -4.01 9.72
C ASN A 99 -4.34 -3.36 10.99
N ASP A 100 -3.48 -2.69 11.77
CA ASP A 100 -3.87 -1.96 12.96
C ASP A 100 -5.05 -1.01 12.66
N PRO A 101 -6.23 -1.21 13.25
CA PRO A 101 -7.46 -0.54 12.83
C PRO A 101 -7.40 0.96 13.14
N TRP A 102 -6.56 1.39 14.09
CA TRP A 102 -6.40 2.79 14.45
C TRP A 102 -5.45 3.54 13.53
N LEU A 103 -4.62 2.81 12.80
CA LEU A 103 -3.64 3.37 11.87
C LEU A 103 -4.08 3.23 10.41
N ALA A 104 -4.81 2.16 10.08
CA ALA A 104 -5.25 1.79 8.74
C ALA A 104 -6.76 2.02 8.53
N ALA A 105 -7.50 1.01 8.08
CA ALA A 105 -8.86 1.13 7.54
C ALA A 105 -9.99 0.99 8.59
N GLY A 106 -9.71 1.18 9.88
CA GLY A 106 -10.75 1.18 10.92
C GLY A 106 -11.20 -0.20 11.41
N HIS A 107 -10.81 -1.29 10.74
CA HIS A 107 -11.07 -2.67 11.15
C HIS A 107 -9.91 -3.60 10.78
N LEU A 108 -9.84 -4.77 11.42
CA LEU A 108 -8.72 -5.73 11.27
C LEU A 108 -8.63 -6.44 9.92
N PRO A 109 -9.72 -6.74 9.19
CA PRO A 109 -9.64 -7.49 7.93
C PRO A 109 -8.84 -6.79 6.80
N ASP A 110 -8.63 -5.49 6.88
CA ASP A 110 -7.93 -4.74 5.83
C ASP A 110 -6.44 -4.62 6.12
N TYR A 111 -5.64 -5.32 5.32
CA TYR A 111 -4.18 -5.25 5.41
C TYR A 111 -3.65 -4.22 4.43
N VAL A 112 -2.90 -3.25 4.93
CA VAL A 112 -2.13 -2.32 4.11
C VAL A 112 -0.70 -2.85 3.99
N VAL A 113 -0.28 -3.13 2.76
CA VAL A 113 1.06 -3.58 2.40
C VAL A 113 1.69 -2.54 1.49
N ILE A 114 2.92 -2.13 1.79
CA ILE A 114 3.69 -1.24 0.91
C ILE A 114 5.10 -1.76 0.66
N THR A 115 5.54 -1.62 -0.59
CA THR A 115 6.87 -2.03 -1.05
C THR A 115 7.61 -0.80 -1.60
N PRO A 116 8.79 -0.43 -1.08
CA PRO A 116 9.60 0.66 -1.60
C PRO A 116 10.13 0.33 -3.00
N VAL A 117 10.05 1.32 -3.89
CA VAL A 117 10.63 1.28 -5.24
C VAL A 117 11.96 2.00 -5.21
N PHE A 118 13.04 1.30 -5.59
CA PHE A 118 14.39 1.85 -5.62
C PHE A 118 14.82 2.28 -7.02
N TRP A 119 15.49 3.41 -7.09
CA TRP A 119 16.24 3.85 -8.27
C TRP A 119 17.58 4.43 -7.83
N GLN A 120 18.68 3.91 -8.38
CA GLN A 120 20.05 4.34 -8.04
C GLN A 120 20.32 4.36 -6.52
N GLY A 121 19.86 3.32 -5.80
CA GLY A 121 20.07 3.18 -4.36
C GLY A 121 19.23 4.11 -3.49
N LYS A 122 18.23 4.80 -4.04
CA LYS A 122 17.30 5.66 -3.31
C LYS A 122 15.87 5.21 -3.54
N VAL A 123 15.05 5.29 -2.49
CA VAL A 123 13.61 5.13 -2.62
C VAL A 123 13.06 6.32 -3.40
N VAL A 124 12.27 6.05 -4.45
CA VAL A 124 11.63 7.08 -5.28
C VAL A 124 10.11 7.07 -5.19
N ALA A 125 9.52 5.95 -4.75
CA ALA A 125 8.08 5.75 -4.60
C ALA A 125 7.83 4.51 -3.73
N PHE A 126 6.56 4.24 -3.42
CA PHE A 126 6.12 2.95 -2.93
C PHE A 126 4.96 2.43 -3.77
N MET A 127 4.94 1.12 -3.99
CA MET A 127 3.75 0.43 -4.48
C MET A 127 2.98 -0.07 -3.26
N GLY A 128 1.71 0.31 -3.16
CA GLY A 128 0.85 -0.08 -2.09
C GLY A 128 -0.32 -0.93 -2.56
N THR A 129 -0.66 -1.94 -1.77
CA THR A 129 -1.91 -2.68 -1.87
C THR A 129 -2.60 -2.66 -0.52
N ILE A 130 -3.89 -2.35 -0.52
CA ILE A 130 -4.77 -2.63 0.62
C ILE A 130 -5.81 -3.65 0.16
N ALA A 131 -6.02 -4.70 0.94
CA ALA A 131 -6.96 -5.76 0.58
C ALA A 131 -7.69 -6.28 1.81
N HIS A 132 -8.98 -6.52 1.65
CA HIS A 132 -9.81 -7.17 2.63
C HIS A 132 -9.59 -8.68 2.62
N VAL A 133 -9.25 -9.26 3.77
CA VAL A 133 -9.16 -10.72 3.95
C VAL A 133 -10.41 -11.24 4.63
N SER A 134 -10.82 -12.46 4.28
CA SER A 134 -12.07 -13.04 4.78
C SER A 134 -12.08 -13.33 6.28
N ASP A 135 -10.89 -13.56 6.87
CA ASP A 135 -10.74 -13.91 8.27
C ASP A 135 -9.34 -13.51 8.78
N VAL A 136 -9.29 -13.07 10.03
CA VAL A 136 -8.07 -12.74 10.78
C VAL A 136 -7.94 -13.56 12.07
N GLY A 137 -8.78 -14.58 12.25
CA GLY A 137 -8.67 -15.61 13.29
C GLY A 137 -9.35 -15.31 14.62
N GLY A 138 -10.16 -14.25 14.70
CA GLY A 138 -10.88 -13.88 15.94
C GLY A 138 -12.37 -14.22 15.96
N HIS A 139 -13.02 -14.27 14.80
CA HIS A 139 -14.46 -14.46 14.69
C HIS A 139 -14.83 -15.92 14.43
N ARG A 140 -15.94 -16.40 15.01
CA ARG A 140 -16.43 -17.78 14.82
C ARG A 140 -17.52 -17.87 13.74
N GLY A 141 -17.54 -16.90 12.82
CA GLY A 141 -18.56 -16.74 11.78
C GLY A 141 -19.64 -15.69 12.10
N ASP A 142 -19.47 -14.91 13.17
CA ASP A 142 -20.25 -13.73 13.55
C ASP A 142 -19.42 -12.44 13.35
N ILE A 143 -20.09 -11.28 13.41
CA ILE A 143 -19.47 -9.93 13.28
C ILE A 143 -19.43 -9.22 14.65
N GLU A 144 -19.67 -9.95 15.73
CA GLU A 144 -19.76 -9.40 17.09
C GLU A 144 -18.44 -9.59 17.83
N GLY A 145 -17.73 -8.48 18.05
CA GLY A 145 -16.57 -8.40 18.95
C GLY A 145 -16.95 -7.69 20.25
N TYR A 146 -16.41 -8.16 21.39
CA TYR A 146 -16.51 -7.41 22.65
C TYR A 146 -15.46 -6.29 22.70
N ASP A 147 -14.25 -6.62 22.22
CA ASP A 147 -13.13 -5.70 22.05
C ASP A 147 -12.20 -6.17 20.93
N VAL A 148 -11.32 -5.27 20.48
CA VAL A 148 -10.34 -5.53 19.41
C VAL A 148 -9.40 -6.70 19.69
N TYR A 149 -9.20 -7.08 20.96
CA TYR A 149 -8.33 -8.22 21.32
C TYR A 149 -9.02 -9.56 21.07
N SER A 150 -10.35 -9.57 21.01
CA SER A 150 -11.16 -10.74 20.63
C SER A 150 -11.35 -10.89 19.12
N GLU A 151 -11.09 -9.84 18.34
CA GLU A 151 -11.43 -9.78 16.91
C GLU A 151 -10.37 -10.38 15.98
N GLY A 152 -9.22 -10.81 16.52
CA GLY A 152 -8.22 -11.62 15.81
C GLY A 152 -6.84 -10.99 15.75
N LEU A 153 -6.08 -11.34 14.71
CA LEU A 153 -4.70 -10.88 14.54
C LEU A 153 -4.66 -9.38 14.23
N ARG A 154 -3.99 -8.65 15.11
CA ARG A 154 -3.60 -7.26 14.90
C ARG A 154 -2.08 -7.17 14.72
N LEU A 155 -1.64 -6.96 13.49
CA LEU A 155 -0.27 -6.63 13.15
C LEU A 155 -0.02 -5.13 13.40
N PRO A 156 0.81 -4.77 14.39
CA PRO A 156 1.34 -3.41 14.45
C PRO A 156 2.23 -3.17 13.22
N PRO A 157 2.52 -1.90 12.84
CA PRO A 157 3.47 -1.57 11.80
C PRO A 157 4.76 -2.39 11.88
N CYS A 158 4.98 -3.29 10.93
CA CYS A 158 6.11 -4.20 10.90
C CYS A 158 6.61 -4.44 9.47
N LYS A 159 7.67 -5.22 9.33
CA LYS A 159 8.19 -5.69 8.05
C LYS A 159 7.66 -7.11 7.81
N LEU A 160 6.95 -7.32 6.72
CA LEU A 160 6.58 -8.65 6.23
C LEU A 160 7.80 -9.34 5.60
N TYR A 161 8.59 -8.58 4.84
CA TYR A 161 9.88 -9.02 4.31
C TYR A 161 10.98 -8.02 4.71
N LYS A 162 12.16 -8.56 4.99
CA LYS A 162 13.40 -7.83 5.29
C LYS A 162 14.41 -8.14 4.20
N ALA A 163 14.71 -7.16 3.34
CA ALA A 163 15.65 -7.31 2.22
C ALA A 163 15.41 -8.59 1.38
N GLY A 164 14.15 -8.86 1.04
CA GLY A 164 13.74 -10.01 0.24
C GLY A 164 13.59 -11.33 1.00
N GLN A 165 13.86 -11.35 2.31
CA GLN A 165 13.64 -12.53 3.16
C GLN A 165 12.37 -12.39 3.99
N PRO A 166 11.51 -13.42 4.07
CA PRO A 166 10.31 -13.37 4.91
C PRO A 166 10.68 -13.19 6.39
N ASP A 167 9.92 -12.37 7.11
CA ASP A 167 10.09 -12.26 8.56
C ASP A 167 9.47 -13.47 9.26
N GLU A 168 10.29 -14.39 9.76
CA GLU A 168 9.85 -15.64 10.42
C GLU A 168 8.96 -15.42 11.65
N LEU A 169 8.93 -14.21 12.21
CA LEU A 169 8.00 -13.89 13.29
C LEU A 169 6.56 -13.70 12.79
N ILE A 170 6.39 -13.37 11.51
CA ILE A 170 5.11 -13.04 10.88
C ILE A 170 4.55 -14.24 10.10
N PHE A 171 5.42 -15.05 9.49
CA PHE A 171 5.07 -16.26 8.73
C PHE A 171 5.09 -17.52 9.61
#